data_AF-A0A957P0R2-F1
#
_entry.id   AF-A0A957P0R2-F1
#
_cell.length_a   1.000
_cell.length_b   1.000
_cell.length_c   1.000
_cell.angle_alpha   90.00
_cell.angle_beta   90.00
_cell.angle_gamma   90.00
#
_symmetry.space_group_name_H-M   'P 1'
#
loop_
_entity.id
_entity.type
_entity.pdbx_description
1 polymer ?
#
loop_
_entity_poly.entity_id
_entity_poly.type
_entity_poly.pdbx_seq_one_letter_code
_entity_poly.pdbx_strand_id
1 'polypeptide(L)'
;MKRDELVQYLDDYLHMHDVEDYGPNGLQVEGKAEVQRVVGLVDCHQPSVDAAVAHNADMMIVHHGIFWGPARRLTGSYGRLVRTMMAANLNLYAAHLALDAHQELGNNAELARRLDLHVIDWWANI
;
A
#
# COMPACT_ATOMS: atom_id res chain seq x y z
N MET A 1 -11.01 3.05 13.73
CA MET A 1 -11.65 2.13 12.77
C MET A 1 -10.93 0.81 12.93
N LYS A 2 -11.63 -0.32 12.93
CA LYS A 2 -10.94 -1.60 12.99
C LYS A 2 -10.11 -1.79 11.72
N ARG A 3 -8.88 -2.28 11.86
CA ARG A 3 -7.96 -2.57 10.77
C ARG A 3 -8.66 -3.42 9.70
N ASP A 4 -9.34 -4.49 10.09
CA ASP A 4 -9.97 -5.41 9.14
C ASP A 4 -11.12 -4.76 8.36
N GLU A 5 -11.87 -3.85 9.00
CA GLU A 5 -12.91 -3.06 8.33
C GLU A 5 -12.29 -2.07 7.32
N LEU A 6 -11.16 -1.45 7.68
CA LEU A 6 -10.43 -0.56 6.77
C LEU A 6 -9.82 -1.31 5.59
N VAL A 7 -9.21 -2.47 5.85
CA VAL A 7 -8.62 -3.33 4.82
C VAL A 7 -9.70 -3.76 3.84
N GLN A 8 -10.83 -4.28 4.33
CA GLN A 8 -11.94 -4.67 3.46
C GLN A 8 -12.46 -3.50 2.63
N TYR A 9 -12.64 -2.32 3.25
CA TYR A 9 -13.05 -1.11 2.53
C TYR A 9 -12.07 -0.77 1.41
N LEU A 10 -10.76 -0.78 1.68
CA LEU A 10 -9.74 -0.45 0.68
C LEU A 10 -9.66 -1.51 -0.42
N ASP A 11 -9.80 -2.79 -0.07
CA ASP A 11 -9.79 -3.90 -1.04
C ASP A 11 -10.96 -3.77 -2.02
N ASP A 12 -12.17 -3.49 -1.49
CA ASP A 12 -13.38 -3.29 -2.29
C ASP A 12 -13.31 -2.01 -3.12
N TYR A 13 -12.91 -0.90 -2.50
CA TYR A 13 -12.88 0.41 -3.14
C TYR A 13 -11.83 0.50 -4.24
N LEU A 14 -10.69 -0.18 -4.08
CA LEU A 14 -9.62 -0.19 -5.07
C LEU A 14 -9.70 -1.38 -6.03
N HIS A 15 -10.74 -2.20 -5.95
CA HIS A 15 -10.91 -3.37 -6.82
C HIS A 15 -9.68 -4.31 -6.80
N MET A 16 -9.11 -4.53 -5.61
CA MET A 16 -7.79 -5.18 -5.45
C MET A 16 -7.69 -6.60 -6.01
N HIS A 17 -8.83 -7.28 -6.19
CA HIS A 17 -8.89 -8.65 -6.68
C HIS A 17 -9.18 -8.75 -8.18
N ASP A 18 -9.45 -7.62 -8.84
CA ASP A 18 -9.82 -7.57 -10.26
C ASP A 18 -8.59 -7.40 -11.18
N VAL A 19 -7.41 -7.12 -10.60
CA VAL A 19 -6.15 -6.91 -11.33
C VAL A 19 -5.10 -7.94 -10.91
N GLU A 20 -4.60 -8.71 -11.87
CA GLU A 20 -3.45 -9.59 -11.67
C GLU A 20 -2.17 -8.76 -11.51
N ASP A 21 -1.35 -9.09 -10.51
CA ASP A 21 -0.21 -8.28 -10.10
C ASP A 21 1.05 -9.13 -9.86
N TYR A 22 2.20 -8.48 -9.81
CA TYR A 22 3.52 -9.07 -9.58
C TYR A 22 3.77 -9.48 -8.12
N GLY A 23 2.89 -9.06 -7.22
CA GLY A 23 2.95 -9.32 -5.79
C GLY A 23 1.58 -9.22 -5.13
N PRO A 24 1.46 -9.60 -3.85
CA PRO A 24 0.19 -9.52 -3.14
C PRO A 24 -0.19 -8.05 -2.87
N ASN A 25 -1.36 -7.63 -3.37
CA ASN A 25 -2.03 -6.41 -2.93
C ASN A 25 -2.69 -6.60 -1.56
N GLY A 26 -3.06 -5.49 -0.91
CA GLY A 26 -3.75 -5.48 0.38
C GLY A 26 -2.80 -5.47 1.58
N LEU A 27 -3.27 -6.00 2.72
CA LEU A 27 -2.50 -6.06 3.97
C LEU A 27 -1.31 -7.04 3.86
N GLN A 28 -0.09 -6.52 3.98
CA GLN A 28 1.15 -7.30 3.87
C GLN A 28 1.82 -7.57 5.23
N VAL A 29 1.73 -6.63 6.16
CA VAL A 29 2.24 -6.79 7.53
C VAL A 29 1.15 -6.39 8.49
N GLU A 30 0.73 -7.33 9.33
CA GLU A 30 -0.28 -7.09 10.36
C GLU A 30 0.34 -6.31 11.53
N GLY A 31 -0.30 -5.21 11.89
CA GLY A 31 -0.04 -4.41 13.07
C GLY A 31 -1.25 -4.39 14.00
N LYS A 32 -1.46 -3.27 14.70
CA LYS A 32 -2.55 -3.16 15.68
C LYS A 32 -3.94 -3.20 15.04
N ALA A 33 -4.91 -3.70 15.81
CA ALA A 33 -6.28 -3.90 15.38
C ALA A 33 -7.10 -2.61 15.22
N GLU A 34 -6.73 -1.52 15.90
CA GLU A 34 -7.42 -0.23 15.78
C GLU A 34 -6.53 0.79 15.06
N VAL A 35 -7.05 1.32 13.95
CA VAL A 35 -6.39 2.34 13.12
C VAL A 35 -7.03 3.70 13.40
N GLN A 36 -6.20 4.66 13.80
CA GLN A 36 -6.52 6.07 14.04
C GLN A 36 -5.69 7.00 13.15
N ARG A 37 -4.45 6.62 12.80
CA ARG A 37 -3.55 7.41 11.96
C ARG A 37 -3.04 6.60 10.76
N VAL A 38 -3.32 7.11 9.57
CA VAL A 38 -2.82 6.57 8.30
C VAL A 38 -1.76 7.51 7.74
N VAL A 39 -0.70 6.96 7.17
CA VAL A 39 0.28 7.70 6.36
C VAL A 39 0.39 7.08 4.97
N GLY A 40 0.45 7.92 3.93
CA GLY A 40 0.62 7.51 2.54
C GLY A 40 2.05 7.75 2.07
N LEU A 41 2.67 6.75 1.46
CA LEU A 41 4.04 6.77 0.93
C LEU A 41 4.09 6.05 -0.42
N VAL A 42 5.14 6.29 -1.21
CA VAL A 42 5.33 5.54 -2.47
C VAL A 42 5.92 4.16 -2.18
N ASP A 43 7.06 4.11 -1.51
CA ASP A 43 7.83 2.88 -1.29
C ASP A 43 7.91 2.46 0.17
N CYS A 44 7.80 1.15 0.43
CA CYS A 44 8.14 0.56 1.73
C CYS A 44 9.64 0.24 1.85
N HIS A 45 10.42 1.21 2.34
CA HIS A 45 11.82 1.04 2.74
C HIS A 45 12.09 1.58 4.14
N GLN A 46 13.30 1.36 4.68
CA GLN A 46 13.60 1.65 6.09
C GLN A 46 13.33 3.13 6.47
N PRO A 47 13.80 4.15 5.72
CA PRO A 47 13.43 5.53 6.03
C PRO A 47 11.92 5.83 6.03
N SER A 48 11.13 5.22 5.15
CA SER A 48 9.66 5.38 5.13
C SER A 48 9.03 4.80 6.39
N VAL A 49 9.48 3.61 6.80
CA VAL A 49 9.02 2.97 8.04
C VAL A 49 9.42 3.80 9.25
N ASP A 50 10.65 4.28 9.31
CA ASP A 50 11.15 5.11 10.42
C ASP A 50 10.33 6.41 10.53
N ALA A 51 10.00 7.05 9.40
CA ALA A 51 9.15 8.23 9.36
C ALA A 51 7.71 7.91 9.81
N ALA A 52 7.11 6.83 9.33
CA ALA A 52 5.78 6.40 9.73
C ALA A 52 5.70 6.17 11.25
N VAL A 53 6.70 5.48 11.82
CA VAL A 53 6.81 5.25 13.27
C VAL A 53 6.99 6.56 14.03
N ALA A 54 7.86 7.48 13.55
CA ALA A 54 8.04 8.79 14.18
C ALA A 54 6.76 9.63 14.18
N HIS A 55 5.91 9.48 13.16
CA HIS A 55 4.60 10.09 13.09
C HIS A 55 3.52 9.33 13.88
N ASN A 56 3.86 8.28 14.64
CA ASN A 56 2.93 7.40 15.34
C ASN A 56 1.82 6.88 14.41
N ALA A 57 2.18 6.47 13.20
CA ALA A 57 1.24 5.88 12.26
C ALA A 57 0.80 4.49 12.74
N ASP A 58 -0.44 4.17 12.40
CA ASP A 58 -1.09 2.91 12.73
C ASP A 58 -1.15 2.02 11.50
N MET A 59 -1.28 2.65 10.33
CA MET A 59 -1.21 2.01 9.03
C MET A 59 -0.41 2.88 8.08
N MET A 60 0.46 2.23 7.33
CA MET A 60 1.18 2.78 6.20
C MET A 60 0.53 2.21 4.93
N ILE A 61 0.00 3.09 4.08
CA ILE A 61 -0.49 2.73 2.74
C ILE A 61 0.62 3.08 1.75
N VAL A 62 1.07 2.08 0.99
CA VAL A 62 2.14 2.25 0.01
C VAL A 62 1.71 1.81 -1.38
N HIS A 63 2.34 2.37 -2.40
CA HIS A 63 2.22 1.85 -3.76
C HIS A 63 3.10 0.60 -3.94
N HIS A 64 4.37 0.68 -3.54
CA HIS A 64 5.29 -0.45 -3.59
C HIS A 64 5.49 -1.12 -2.22
N GLY A 65 4.86 -2.29 -2.05
CA GLY A 65 5.03 -3.18 -0.89
C GLY A 65 6.39 -3.87 -0.80
N ILE A 66 6.48 -4.93 0.00
CA ILE A 66 7.74 -5.66 0.28
C ILE A 66 7.83 -7.04 -0.39
N PHE A 67 6.72 -7.57 -0.88
CA PHE A 67 6.63 -8.91 -1.48
C PHE A 67 6.65 -8.85 -3.00
N TRP A 68 7.85 -9.03 -3.57
CA TRP A 68 8.06 -9.09 -5.03
C TRP A 68 8.79 -10.39 -5.37
N GLY A 69 8.15 -11.25 -6.16
CA GLY A 69 8.71 -12.54 -6.56
C GLY A 69 8.77 -13.58 -5.42
N PRO A 70 9.81 -14.45 -5.38
CA PRO A 70 9.84 -15.59 -4.47
C PRO A 70 10.02 -15.17 -3.00
N ALA A 71 9.62 -16.06 -2.08
CA ALA A 71 9.74 -15.83 -0.65
C ALA A 71 11.18 -15.46 -0.23
N ARG A 72 11.30 -14.37 0.53
CA ARG A 72 12.58 -13.83 1.00
C ARG A 72 12.82 -14.18 2.46
N ARG A 73 14.05 -14.54 2.80
CA ARG A 73 14.46 -14.73 4.21
C ARG A 73 14.50 -13.39 4.94
N LEU A 74 13.97 -13.33 6.16
CA LEU A 74 13.95 -12.12 7.00
C LEU A 74 15.29 -11.90 7.73
N THR A 75 16.35 -11.68 6.96
CA THR A 75 17.71 -11.43 7.47
C THR A 75 18.26 -10.10 6.95
N GLY A 76 19.36 -9.61 7.52
CA GLY A 76 20.01 -8.38 7.08
C GLY A 76 19.09 -7.16 7.09
N SER A 77 19.11 -6.37 6.02
CA SER A 77 18.25 -5.18 5.87
C SER A 77 16.76 -5.52 5.83
N TYR A 78 16.39 -6.61 5.15
CA TYR A 78 14.99 -7.02 5.05
C TYR A 78 14.41 -7.45 6.40
N GLY A 79 15.20 -8.20 7.18
CA GLY A 79 14.84 -8.56 8.55
C GLY A 79 14.74 -7.36 9.49
N ARG A 80 15.57 -6.32 9.32
CA ARG A 80 15.45 -5.07 10.09
C ARG A 80 14.16 -4.33 9.76
N LEU A 81 13.87 -4.17 8.47
CA LEU A 81 12.66 -3.49 7.98
C LEU A 81 11.39 -4.08 8.61
N VAL A 82 11.21 -5.40 8.50
CA VAL A 82 10.03 -6.09 9.05
C VAL A 82 10.00 -6.00 10.58
N ARG A 83 11.15 -6.17 11.24
CA ARG A 83 11.23 -6.08 12.71
C ARG A 83 10.84 -4.70 13.23
N THR A 84 11.22 -3.61 12.54
CA THR A 84 10.81 -2.25 12.93
C THR A 84 9.29 -2.09 12.86
N MET A 85 8.65 -2.54 11.77
CA MET A 85 7.19 -2.47 11.63
C MET A 85 6.47 -3.29 12.70
N MET A 86 6.91 -4.54 12.93
CA MET A 86 6.31 -5.42 13.93
C MET A 86 6.48 -4.87 15.36
N ALA A 87 7.66 -4.36 15.70
CA ALA A 87 7.91 -3.78 17.03
C ALA A 87 7.05 -2.53 17.29
N ALA A 88 6.71 -1.78 16.24
CA ALA A 88 5.83 -0.62 16.31
C ALA A 88 4.34 -0.96 16.22
N ASN A 89 3.96 -2.23 16.00
CA ASN A 89 2.59 -2.63 15.63
C ASN A 89 2.03 -1.84 14.42
N LEU A 90 2.88 -1.52 13.45
CA LEU A 90 2.51 -0.78 12.24
C LEU A 90 1.92 -1.72 11.20
N ASN A 91 0.71 -1.41 10.71
CA ASN A 91 0.13 -2.11 9.57
C ASN A 91 0.79 -1.64 8.27
N LEU A 92 1.11 -2.55 7.35
CA LEU A 92 1.51 -2.24 5.98
C LEU A 92 0.43 -2.70 5.02
N TYR A 93 -0.17 -1.77 4.28
CA TYR A 93 -1.11 -2.04 3.21
C TYR A 93 -0.50 -1.59 1.88
N ALA A 94 -0.51 -2.44 0.85
CA ALA A 94 0.08 -2.18 -0.45
C ALA A 94 -0.99 -2.15 -1.55
N ALA A 95 -0.95 -1.12 -2.40
CA ALA A 95 -1.88 -0.88 -3.49
C ALA A 95 -1.08 -0.58 -4.77
N HIS A 96 -0.79 -1.60 -5.56
CA HIS A 96 0.09 -1.49 -6.72
C HIS A 96 -0.70 -1.26 -8.02
N LEU A 97 -0.84 -2.26 -8.89
CA LEU A 97 -1.44 -2.06 -10.21
C LEU A 97 -2.92 -1.68 -10.14
N ALA A 98 -3.64 -2.17 -9.13
CA ALA A 98 -5.02 -1.78 -8.90
C ALA A 98 -5.16 -0.26 -8.64
N LEU A 99 -4.22 0.33 -7.89
CA LEU A 99 -4.18 1.78 -7.72
C LEU A 99 -3.78 2.49 -9.01
N ASP A 100 -2.84 1.97 -9.81
CA ASP A 100 -2.51 2.58 -11.11
C ASP A 100 -3.69 2.60 -12.09
N ALA A 101 -4.53 1.58 -12.02
CA ALA A 101 -5.68 1.38 -12.91
C ALA A 101 -6.89 2.23 -12.51
N HIS A 102 -7.07 2.51 -11.21
CA HIS A 102 -8.28 3.13 -10.68
C HIS A 102 -8.59 4.48 -11.36
N GLN A 103 -9.74 4.58 -12.01
CA GLN A 103 -10.05 5.71 -12.91
C GLN A 103 -10.24 7.06 -12.19
N GLU A 104 -10.63 7.05 -10.91
CA GLU A 104 -10.79 8.29 -10.12
C GLU A 104 -9.53 8.69 -9.34
N LEU A 105 -8.89 7.75 -8.63
CA LEU A 105 -7.80 8.03 -7.69
C LEU A 105 -6.41 7.65 -8.19
N GLY A 106 -6.34 6.87 -9.27
CA GLY A 106 -5.12 6.21 -9.66
C GLY A 106 -4.03 7.13 -10.14
N ASN A 107 -2.78 6.67 -10.09
CA ASN A 107 -1.63 7.48 -10.48
C ASN A 107 -1.75 7.99 -11.92
N ASN A 108 -2.25 7.16 -12.84
CA ASN A 108 -2.48 7.53 -14.24
C ASN A 108 -3.59 8.59 -14.38
N ALA A 109 -4.71 8.41 -13.68
CA ALA A 109 -5.85 9.33 -13.69
C ALA A 109 -5.44 10.70 -13.12
N GLU A 110 -4.77 10.71 -11.97
CA GLU A 110 -4.30 11.92 -11.30
C GLU A 110 -3.24 12.66 -12.13
N LEU A 111 -2.35 11.92 -12.80
CA LEU A 111 -1.38 12.52 -13.72
C LEU A 111 -2.07 13.20 -14.91
N ALA A 112 -3.02 12.52 -15.56
CA ALA A 112 -3.79 13.09 -16.66
C ALA A 112 -4.53 14.36 -16.24
N ARG A 113 -5.19 14.33 -15.07
CA ARG A 113 -5.91 15.47 -14.50
C ARG A 113 -4.98 16.66 -14.23
N ARG A 114 -3.80 16.42 -13.66
CA ARG A 114 -2.82 17.49 -13.37
C ARG A 114 -2.21 18.11 -14.62
N LEU A 115 -2.14 17.36 -15.71
CA LEU A 115 -1.61 17.80 -16.99
C LEU A 115 -2.69 18.29 -17.96
N ASP A 116 -3.96 18.35 -17.53
CA ASP A 116 -5.12 18.74 -18.36
C ASP A 116 -5.25 17.88 -19.63
N LEU A 117 -5.01 16.56 -19.49
CA LEU A 117 -5.11 15.60 -20.58
C LEU A 117 -6.51 14.98 -20.63
N HIS A 118 -7.05 14.87 -21.85
CA HIS A 118 -8.27 14.09 -22.10
C HIS A 118 -7.92 12.60 -22.18
N VAL A 119 -8.42 11.80 -21.24
CA VAL A 119 -8.29 10.33 -21.29
C VAL A 119 -9.22 9.76 -22.36
N ILE A 120 -8.69 8.96 -23.27
CA ILE A 120 -9.46 8.38 -24.39
C ILE A 120 -9.77 6.89 -24.21
N ASP A 121 -9.00 6.20 -23.35
CA ASP A 121 -9.15 4.78 -23.08
C ASP A 121 -8.42 4.39 -21.78
N TRP A 122 -8.71 3.21 -21.25
CA TRP A 122 -8.09 2.65 -20.05
C TRP A 122 -7.54 1.25 -20.31
N TRP A 123 -6.38 0.95 -19.74
CA TRP A 123 -5.77 -0.38 -19.86
C TRP A 123 -6.43 -1.42 -18.93
N ALA A 124 -7.17 -0.96 -17.92
CA ALA A 124 -8.00 -1.76 -17.01
C ALA A 124 -9.29 -1.01 -16.68
N ASN A 125 -10.39 -1.75 -16.53
CA ASN A 125 -11.73 -1.19 -16.28
C ASN A 125 -12.12 -1.37 -14.80
N ILE A 126 -11.38 -0.70 -13.92
CA ILE A 126 -11.61 -0.70 -12.46
C ILE A 126 -11.49 0.69 -11.86
#